data_AF-A0A970N9B3-F1
#
_entry.id   AF-A0A970N9B3-F1
#
_cell.length_a   1.000
_cell.length_b   1.000
_cell.length_c   1.000
_cell.angle_alpha   90.00
_cell.angle_beta   90.00
_cell.angle_gamma   90.00
#
_symmetry.space_group_name_H-M   'P 1'
#
loop_
_entity.id
_entity.type
_entity.pdbx_description
1 polymer ?
#
loop_
_entity_poly.entity_id
_entity_poly.type
_entity_poly.pdbx_seq_one_letter_code
_entity_poly.pdbx_strand_id
1 'polypeptide(L)'
;MGIIGWLIIGALAGWIASKLTGNDREMGAFKNIVVGIIGGLIGGFAMNLIGGYGITGFNIWSLFVSVVGAVILLAVINMVKKRAKR
;
A
#
# COMPACT_ATOMS: atom_id res chain seq x y z
N MET A 1 10.37 -14.68 -7.45
CA MET A 1 9.59 -13.44 -7.68
C MET A 1 9.89 -12.94 -9.08
N GLY A 2 8.92 -12.93 -10.00
CA GLY A 2 9.05 -12.08 -11.18
C GLY A 2 8.80 -10.64 -10.76
N ILE A 3 9.68 -9.70 -11.16
CA ILE A 3 9.54 -8.26 -10.90
C ILE A 3 8.14 -7.76 -11.32
N ILE A 4 7.58 -8.37 -12.37
CA ILE A 4 6.24 -8.11 -12.90
C ILE A 4 5.14 -8.41 -11.87
N GLY A 5 5.20 -9.53 -11.15
CA GLY A 5 4.15 -9.92 -10.18
C GLY A 5 4.09 -8.98 -8.98
N TRP A 6 5.25 -8.50 -8.52
CA TRP A 6 5.34 -7.53 -7.44
C TRP A 6 4.80 -6.16 -7.87
N LEU A 7 5.11 -5.72 -9.09
CA LEU A 7 4.55 -4.50 -9.67
C LEU A 7 3.02 -4.55 -9.79
N ILE A 8 2.46 -5.68 -10.23
CA ILE A 8 1.00 -5.86 -10.35
C ILE A 8 0.34 -5.81 -8.97
N ILE A 9 0.89 -6.52 -7.99
CA ILE A 9 0.35 -6.50 -6.61
C ILE A 9 0.45 -5.10 -6.02
N GLY A 10 1.58 -4.42 -6.19
CA GLY A 10 1.75 -3.04 -5.73
C GLY A 10 0.74 -2.09 -6.38
N ALA A 11 0.59 -2.15 -7.71
CA ALA A 11 -0.37 -1.33 -8.44
C ALA A 11 -1.81 -1.53 -7.94
N LEU A 12 -2.23 -2.79 -7.79
CA LEU A 12 -3.56 -3.15 -7.28
C LEU A 12 -3.74 -2.72 -5.82
N ALA A 13 -2.73 -2.97 -4.97
CA ALA A 13 -2.79 -2.63 -3.56
C ALA A 13 -2.91 -1.13 -3.33
N GLY A 14 -2.09 -0.34 -4.03
CA GLY A 14 -2.12 1.12 -3.94
C GLY A 14 -3.43 1.71 -4.47
N TRP A 15 -4.00 1.14 -5.53
CA TRP A 15 -5.30 1.54 -6.04
C TRP A 15 -6.47 1.21 -5.10
N ILE A 16 -6.44 0.02 -4.49
CA ILE A 16 -7.44 -0.36 -3.48
C ILE A 16 -7.33 0.58 -2.27
N ALA A 17 -6.11 0.86 -1.81
CA ALA A 17 -5.85 1.75 -0.69
C ALA A 17 -6.24 3.21 -0.98
N SER A 18 -6.01 3.71 -2.19
CA SER A 18 -6.41 5.06 -2.60
C SER A 18 -7.92 5.22 -2.60
N LYS A 19 -8.66 4.21 -3.05
CA LYS A 19 -10.12 4.18 -3.01
C LYS A 19 -10.63 4.13 -1.56
N LEU A 20 -10.03 3.29 -0.70
CA LEU A 20 -10.40 3.19 0.71
C LEU A 20 -10.17 4.49 1.49
N THR A 21 -9.09 5.20 1.18
CA THR A 21 -8.73 6.46 1.87
C THR A 21 -9.32 7.72 1.23
N GLY A 22 -10.15 7.56 0.19
CA GLY A 22 -10.77 8.68 -0.53
C GLY A 22 -9.80 9.52 -1.36
N ASN A 23 -8.58 9.04 -1.57
CA ASN A 23 -7.52 9.73 -2.32
C ASN A 23 -7.52 9.43 -3.82
N ASP A 24 -8.41 8.55 -4.29
CA ASP A 24 -8.49 8.08 -5.68
C ASP A 24 -8.46 9.24 -6.72
N ARG A 25 -9.13 10.36 -6.42
CA ARG A 25 -9.15 11.57 -7.27
C ARG A 25 -7.79 12.25 -7.44
N GLU A 26 -6.89 12.14 -6.46
CA GLU A 26 -5.54 12.73 -6.49
C GLU A 26 -4.44 11.72 -6.87
N MET A 27 -4.79 10.43 -6.88
CA MET A 27 -3.86 9.31 -7.03
C MET A 27 -4.00 8.66 -8.41
N GLY A 28 -3.15 9.09 -9.35
CA GLY A 28 -3.01 8.43 -10.66
C GLY A 28 -2.26 7.09 -10.57
N ALA A 29 -2.21 6.37 -11.69
CA ALA A 29 -1.58 5.04 -11.80
C ALA A 29 -0.15 4.99 -11.23
N PHE A 30 0.67 6.00 -11.53
CA PHE A 30 2.04 6.10 -11.01
C PHE A 30 2.09 6.19 -9.48
N LYS A 31 1.25 7.04 -8.87
CA LYS A 31 1.20 7.19 -7.41
C LYS A 31 0.69 5.92 -6.73
N ASN A 32 -0.28 5.23 -7.32
CA ASN A 32 -0.80 3.96 -6.81
C ASN A 32 0.29 2.89 -6.81
N ILE A 33 1.09 2.78 -7.87
CA ILE A 33 2.22 1.85 -7.91
C ILE A 33 3.23 2.17 -6.80
N VAL A 34 3.65 3.43 -6.69
CA VAL A 34 4.63 3.87 -5.67
C VAL A 34 4.13 3.61 -4.26
N VAL A 35 2.89 4.02 -3.97
CA VAL A 35 2.26 3.83 -2.66
C VAL A 35 2.05 2.35 -2.34
N GLY A 36 1.72 1.55 -3.35
CA GLY A 36 1.61 0.10 -3.20
C GLY A 36 2.95 -0.55 -2.89
N ILE A 37 4.04 -0.15 -3.55
CA ILE A 37 5.39 -0.64 -3.28
C ILE A 37 5.83 -0.28 -1.86
N ILE A 38 5.73 1.01 -1.49
CA ILE A 38 6.11 1.49 -0.15
C ILE A 38 5.20 0.89 0.93
N GLY A 39 3.90 0.82 0.64
CA GLY A 39 2.91 0.17 1.49
C GLY A 39 3.18 -1.32 1.69
N GLY A 40 3.66 -2.02 0.65
CA GLY A 40 4.12 -3.40 0.75
C GLY A 40 5.28 -3.59 1.73
N LEU A 41 6.23 -2.66 1.74
CA LEU A 41 7.36 -2.68 2.69
C LEU A 41 6.87 -2.42 4.12
N ILE A 42 6.02 -1.41 4.32
CA ILE A 42 5.46 -1.04 5.62
C ILE A 42 4.57 -2.17 6.15
N GLY A 43 3.71 -2.72 5.30
CA GLY A 43 2.82 -3.83 5.65
C GLY A 43 3.61 -5.10 5.97
N GLY A 44 4.64 -5.43 5.19
CA GLY A 44 5.50 -6.57 5.46
C GLY A 44 6.25 -6.46 6.79
N PHE A 45 6.68 -5.26 7.14
CA PHE A 45 7.28 -4.96 8.45
C PHE A 45 6.26 -5.07 9.59
N ALA A 46 5.07 -4.50 9.41
CA ALA A 46 3.99 -4.58 10.39
C ALA A 46 3.54 -6.04 10.66
N MET A 47 3.45 -6.85 9.61
CA MET A 47 3.09 -8.26 9.73
C MET A 47 4.19 -9.08 10.40
N ASN A 48 5.47 -8.78 10.14
CA ASN A 48 6.59 -9.42 10.83
C ASN A 48 6.55 -9.18 12.34
N LEU A 49 6.19 -7.96 12.76
CA LEU A 49 6.11 -7.61 14.18
C LEU A 49 5.05 -8.42 14.96
N ILE A 50 3.97 -8.83 14.29
CA ILE A 50 2.88 -9.60 14.90
C ILE A 50 3.03 -11.12 14.70
N GLY A 51 4.21 -11.59 14.27
CA GLY A 51 4.48 -13.01 14.03
C GLY A 51 3.89 -13.57 12.72
N GLY A 52 3.40 -12.69 11.84
CA GLY A 52 2.98 -13.04 10.50
C GLY A 52 4.13 -12.98 9.49
N TYR A 53 3.86 -13.48 8.28
CA TYR A 53 4.81 -13.40 7.16
C TYR A 53 4.49 -12.18 6.28
N GLY A 54 5.52 -11.52 5.77
CA GLY A 54 5.38 -10.39 4.85
C GLY A 54 4.94 -10.81 3.43
N ILE A 55 5.44 -10.10 2.41
CA ILE A 55 5.19 -10.45 1.00
C ILE A 55 5.94 -11.74 0.67
N THR A 56 5.21 -12.84 0.53
CA THR A 56 5.76 -14.18 0.27
C THR A 56 5.63 -14.61 -1.20
N GLY A 57 4.82 -13.92 -2.01
CA GLY A 57 4.62 -14.30 -3.42
C GLY A 57 3.59 -13.49 -4.17
N PHE A 58 3.23 -13.95 -5.37
CA PHE A 58 2.01 -13.53 -6.05
C PHE A 58 0.81 -14.28 -5.44
N ASN A 59 0.38 -13.87 -4.25
CA ASN A 59 -0.71 -14.50 -3.52
C ASN A 59 -1.62 -13.46 -2.87
N ILE A 60 -2.84 -13.88 -2.53
CA ILE A 60 -3.86 -13.04 -1.87
C ILE A 60 -3.32 -12.45 -0.57
N TRP A 61 -2.48 -13.22 0.15
CA TRP A 61 -1.82 -12.75 1.36
C TRP A 61 -0.94 -11.53 1.11
N SER A 62 -0.04 -11.58 0.12
CA SER A 62 0.84 -10.44 -0.20
C SER A 62 0.07 -9.22 -0.66
N LEU A 63 -1.04 -9.41 -1.38
CA LEU A 63 -1.96 -8.33 -1.72
C LEU A 63 -2.58 -7.71 -0.46
N PHE A 64 -3.07 -8.53 0.47
CA PHE A 64 -3.63 -8.06 1.72
C PHE A 64 -2.61 -7.26 2.55
N VAL A 65 -1.41 -7.83 2.74
CA VAL A 65 -0.32 -7.15 3.46
C VAL A 65 0.04 -5.82 2.81
N SER A 66 0.14 -5.79 1.48
CA SER A 66 0.45 -4.57 0.72
C SER A 66 -0.67 -3.54 0.78
N VAL A 67 -1.94 -3.95 0.75
CA VAL A 67 -3.10 -3.07 0.91
C VAL A 67 -3.12 -2.46 2.31
N VAL A 68 -2.95 -3.28 3.35
CA VAL A 68 -2.95 -2.80 4.75
C VAL A 68 -1.85 -1.75 4.94
N GLY A 69 -0.62 -2.05 4.52
CA GLY A 69 0.47 -1.08 4.63
C GLY A 69 0.26 0.17 3.77
N ALA A 70 -0.32 0.06 2.58
CA ALA A 70 -0.66 1.21 1.74
C ALA A 70 -1.76 2.09 2.35
N VAL A 71 -2.79 1.48 2.98
CA VAL A 71 -3.84 2.20 3.71
C VAL A 71 -3.25 2.96 4.89
N ILE A 72 -2.36 2.32 5.67
CA ILE A 72 -1.67 2.98 6.79
C ILE A 72 -0.86 4.18 6.27
N LEU A 73 -0.07 3.99 5.22
CA LEU A 73 0.74 5.05 4.61
C LEU A 73 -0.14 6.24 4.18
N LEU A 74 -1.24 5.97 3.47
CA LEU A 74 -2.14 7.02 3.00
C LEU A 74 -2.92 7.69 4.12
N ALA A 75 -3.30 6.96 5.16
CA ALA A 75 -3.92 7.53 6.34
C ALA A 75 -2.98 8.55 7.01
N VAL A 76 -1.70 8.21 7.16
CA VAL A 76 -0.69 9.14 7.71
C VAL A 76 -0.51 10.35 6.81
N ILE A 77 -0.35 10.15 5.49
CA ILE A 77 -0.23 11.25 4.53
C ILE A 77 -1.44 12.19 4.59
N ASN A 78 -2.66 11.63 4.66
CA ASN A 78 -3.89 12.41 4.75
C ASN A 78 -3.98 13.22 6.04
N MET A 79 -3.59 12.64 7.18
CA MET A 79 -3.54 13.35 8.45
C MET A 79 -2.57 14.54 8.40
N VAL A 80 -1.38 14.34 7.83
CA VAL A 80 -0.36 15.40 7.67
C VAL A 80 -0.86 16.49 6.71
N LYS A 81 -1.38 16.11 5.54
CA LYS A 81 -1.95 17.06 4.56
C LYS A 81 -3.09 17.90 5.17
N LYS A 82 -3.95 17.28 5.99
CA LYS A 82 -5.08 17.97 6.63
C LYS A 82 -4.62 18.99 7.68
N ARG A 83 -3.49 18.75 8.34
CA ARG A 83 -2.85 19.71 9.26
C ARG A 83 -2.18 20.87 8.54
N ALA A 84 -1.51 20.61 7.41
CA ALA A 84 -0.81 21.64 6.65
C ALA A 84 -1.75 22.65 5.94
N LYS A 85 -3.05 22.33 5.82
CA LYS A 85 -4.07 23.20 5.22
C LYS A 85 -4.83 24.05 6.25
N ARG A 86 -4.51 23.94 7.55
CA ARG A 86 -4.98 24.82 8.63
C ARG A 86 -3.90 25.83 8.96
#